data_AF-A0A8C5WDN1-F1
#
_entry.id   AF-A0A8C5WDN1-F1
#
_cell.length_a   1.000
_cell.length_b   1.000
_cell.length_c   1.000
_cell.angle_alpha   90.00
_cell.angle_beta   90.00
_cell.angle_gamma   90.00
#
_symmetry.space_group_name_H-M   'P 1'
#
loop_
_entity.id
_entity.type
_entity.pdbx_description
1 polymer ?
#
loop_
_entity_poly.entity_id
_entity_poly.type
_entity_poly.pdbx_seq_one_letter_code
_entity_poly.pdbx_strand_id
1 'polypeptide(L)'
;MAVYHCKICQRTVFSGRRKHVYEKGHRERLAALLKAFGVKKPCAEEGQQPGTNGEKVAAARKMIKVASVAKFDAQEHEKMFWCHCCEEEVRTHTSDGGITVLYGSFLEHMFSPAHRKAVNKFWWTQQADVKLKPQFMLSPEEYERYKSSVIKALENYEEKEDVYIKEVAAQIREVEQSRLEILQSVLESVSHHYEDEESAVWSNKEPVQYSNCV
;
A
#
# COMPACT_ATOMS: atom_id res chain seq x y z
N MET A 1 -4.31 38.53 -35.55
CA MET A 1 -5.22 37.57 -34.88
C MET A 1 -4.43 36.85 -33.80
N ALA A 2 -4.91 36.81 -32.56
CA ALA A 2 -4.17 36.15 -31.47
C ALA A 2 -4.47 34.64 -31.48
N VAL A 3 -3.47 33.85 -31.86
CA VAL A 3 -3.57 32.38 -31.85
C VAL A 3 -3.28 31.88 -30.43
N TYR A 4 -4.18 31.09 -29.87
CA TYR A 4 -4.04 30.51 -28.53
C TYR A 4 -4.33 29.02 -28.54
N HIS A 5 -3.39 28.19 -28.08
CA HIS A 5 -3.64 26.77 -27.90
C HIS A 5 -4.15 26.49 -26.47
N CYS A 6 -5.32 25.90 -26.35
CA CYS A 6 -5.91 25.55 -25.06
C CYS A 6 -5.60 24.09 -24.71
N LYS A 7 -4.83 23.86 -23.63
CA LYS A 7 -4.49 22.51 -23.12
C LYS A 7 -5.69 21.70 -22.63
N ILE A 8 -6.75 22.38 -22.16
CA ILE A 8 -7.99 21.72 -21.69
C ILE A 8 -8.85 21.24 -22.86
N CYS A 9 -8.93 22.05 -23.92
CA CYS A 9 -9.71 21.72 -25.10
C CYS A 9 -8.89 21.02 -26.20
N GLN A 10 -7.57 20.87 -26.00
CA GLN A 10 -6.60 20.32 -26.95
C GLN A 10 -6.75 20.88 -28.37
N ARG A 11 -7.05 22.18 -28.46
CA ARG A 11 -7.33 22.85 -29.75
C ARG A 11 -6.75 24.25 -29.80
N THR A 12 -6.38 24.64 -31.01
CA THR A 12 -5.95 26.00 -31.32
C THR A 12 -7.17 26.87 -31.55
N VAL A 13 -7.21 28.02 -30.88
CA VAL A 13 -8.33 28.96 -30.87
C VAL A 13 -7.86 30.30 -31.41
N PHE A 14 -8.49 30.74 -32.49
CA PHE A 14 -8.11 31.96 -33.22
C PHE A 14 -8.80 33.22 -32.67
N SER A 15 -9.83 33.06 -31.84
CA SER A 15 -10.52 34.16 -31.14
C SER A 15 -9.74 34.71 -29.94
N GLY A 16 -8.56 34.13 -29.65
CA GLY A 16 -7.71 34.45 -28.52
C GLY A 16 -8.20 33.87 -27.19
N ARG A 17 -7.29 33.80 -26.21
CA ARG A 17 -7.55 33.19 -24.88
C ARG A 17 -8.76 33.80 -24.16
N ARG A 18 -8.86 35.14 -24.14
CA ARG A 18 -9.86 35.85 -23.33
C ARG A 18 -11.30 35.50 -23.71
N LYS A 19 -11.59 35.26 -24.98
CA LYS A 19 -12.94 34.86 -25.42
C LYS A 19 -13.17 33.37 -25.17
N HIS A 20 -12.18 32.53 -25.52
CA HIS A 20 -12.30 31.07 -25.44
C HIS A 20 -12.63 30.55 -24.04
N VAL A 21 -11.98 31.08 -23.00
CA VAL A 21 -12.09 30.55 -21.64
C VAL A 21 -13.50 30.71 -21.06
N TYR A 22 -14.28 31.69 -21.53
CA TYR A 22 -15.68 31.87 -21.12
C TYR A 22 -16.70 31.09 -21.97
N GLU A 23 -16.26 30.42 -23.04
CA GLU A 23 -17.14 29.59 -23.88
C GLU A 23 -17.74 28.45 -23.04
N LYS A 24 -19.02 28.14 -23.28
CA LYS A 24 -19.72 27.04 -22.61
C LYS A 24 -18.98 25.71 -22.75
N GLY A 25 -18.54 25.38 -23.97
CA GLY A 25 -17.79 24.14 -24.23
C GLY A 25 -16.40 24.09 -23.58
N HIS A 26 -15.76 25.23 -23.29
CA HIS A 26 -14.53 25.23 -22.49
C HIS A 26 -14.86 24.93 -21.03
N ARG A 27 -15.84 25.63 -20.46
CA ARG A 27 -16.26 25.46 -19.06
C ARG A 27 -16.75 24.05 -18.74
N GLU A 28 -17.51 23.44 -19.65
CA GLU A 28 -17.97 22.05 -19.50
C GLU A 28 -16.81 21.06 -19.50
N ARG A 29 -15.85 21.21 -20.43
CA ARG A 29 -14.64 20.37 -20.45
C ARG A 29 -13.77 20.59 -19.22
N LEU A 30 -13.62 21.83 -18.77
CA LEU A 30 -12.87 22.15 -17.55
C LEU A 30 -13.55 21.53 -16.32
N ALA A 31 -14.87 21.63 -16.20
CA ALA A 31 -15.62 20.99 -15.11
C ALA A 31 -15.48 19.46 -15.16
N ALA A 32 -15.55 18.86 -16.36
CA ALA A 32 -15.30 17.43 -16.53
C ALA A 32 -13.87 17.05 -16.16
N LEU A 33 -12.87 17.85 -16.56
CA LEU A 33 -11.46 17.62 -16.22
C LEU A 33 -11.19 17.74 -14.73
N LEU A 34 -11.77 18.74 -14.05
CA LEU A 34 -11.64 18.89 -12.60
C LEU A 34 -12.31 17.72 -11.86
N LYS A 35 -13.43 17.22 -12.39
CA LYS A 35 -14.03 15.95 -11.91
C LYS A 35 -13.17 14.73 -12.25
N ALA A 36 -12.36 14.80 -13.30
CA ALA A 36 -11.55 13.71 -13.84
C ALA A 36 -10.05 13.78 -13.48
N PHE A 37 -9.62 14.67 -12.59
CA PHE A 37 -8.22 14.99 -12.27
C PHE A 37 -7.42 13.89 -11.56
N GLY A 38 -7.84 12.63 -11.68
CA GLY A 38 -7.20 11.48 -11.06
C GLY A 38 -7.03 10.28 -11.99
N VAL A 39 -7.27 10.42 -13.30
CA VAL A 39 -7.06 9.33 -14.28
C VAL A 39 -5.71 9.52 -14.96
N LYS A 40 -4.83 8.54 -14.73
CA LYS A 40 -3.69 8.21 -15.59
C LYS A 40 -4.22 8.14 -17.03
N LYS A 41 -3.59 8.84 -17.97
CA LYS A 41 -3.83 8.62 -19.40
C LYS A 41 -3.61 7.11 -19.65
N PRO A 42 -4.60 6.33 -20.12
CA PRO A 42 -4.35 4.94 -20.44
C PRO A 42 -3.40 4.92 -21.64
N CYS A 43 -2.15 4.52 -21.40
CA CYS A 43 -1.50 3.65 -22.37
C CYS A 43 -2.17 2.28 -22.16
N ALA A 44 -2.69 1.76 -23.25
CA ALA A 44 -3.60 0.60 -23.34
C ALA A 44 -3.23 -0.55 -22.39
N GLU A 45 -4.22 -1.05 -21.65
CA GLU A 45 -4.54 -2.48 -21.50
C GLU A 45 -5.85 -2.65 -20.70
N GLU A 46 -6.61 -3.67 -21.09
CA GLU A 46 -8.04 -3.88 -20.86
C GLU A 46 -8.38 -4.33 -19.43
N GLY A 47 -9.55 -3.92 -18.92
CA GLY A 47 -10.28 -4.78 -17.98
C GLY A 47 -10.76 -4.22 -16.63
N GLN A 48 -10.53 -2.94 -16.28
CA GLN A 48 -11.01 -2.42 -14.98
C GLN A 48 -12.02 -1.26 -15.13
N GLN A 49 -13.20 -1.42 -14.52
CA GLN A 49 -14.26 -0.41 -14.48
C GLN A 49 -13.75 0.92 -13.86
N PRO A 50 -13.91 2.07 -14.53
CA PRO A 50 -13.37 3.35 -14.06
C PRO A 50 -14.28 4.00 -13.00
N GLY A 51 -13.84 3.95 -11.73
CA GLY A 51 -14.34 4.83 -10.67
C GLY A 51 -13.97 6.30 -10.95
N THR A 52 -14.82 7.24 -10.54
CA THR A 52 -14.71 8.66 -10.92
C THR A 52 -13.73 9.42 -9.99
N ASN A 53 -12.95 10.37 -10.51
CA ASN A 53 -11.81 10.95 -9.77
C ASN A 53 -12.15 11.89 -8.61
N GLY A 54 -13.41 12.35 -8.49
CA GLY A 54 -13.89 12.92 -7.24
C GLY A 54 -13.71 11.96 -6.07
N GLU A 55 -13.78 10.65 -6.33
CA GLU A 55 -13.54 9.60 -5.34
C GLU A 55 -12.09 9.57 -4.86
N LYS A 56 -11.09 9.92 -5.69
CA LYS A 56 -9.68 9.90 -5.29
C LYS A 56 -9.28 11.06 -4.40
N VAL A 57 -9.68 12.29 -4.74
CA VAL A 57 -9.46 13.46 -3.87
C VAL A 57 -10.24 13.25 -2.56
N ALA A 58 -11.48 12.75 -2.65
CA ALA A 58 -12.26 12.42 -1.46
C ALA A 58 -11.62 11.28 -0.65
N ALA A 59 -11.10 10.23 -1.29
CA ALA A 59 -10.43 9.11 -0.63
C ALA A 59 -9.15 9.56 0.06
N ALA A 60 -8.29 10.32 -0.63
CA ALA A 60 -7.11 10.93 -0.04
C ALA A 60 -7.49 11.84 1.15
N ARG A 61 -8.56 12.63 1.02
CA ARG A 61 -9.06 13.46 2.13
C ARG A 61 -9.60 12.65 3.31
N LYS A 62 -10.11 11.43 3.11
CA LYS A 62 -10.47 10.53 4.23
C LYS A 62 -9.23 10.12 5.03
N MET A 63 -8.08 9.96 4.36
CA MET A 63 -6.82 9.60 4.99
C MET A 63 -6.26 10.70 5.92
N ILE A 64 -6.76 11.95 5.82
CA ILE A 64 -6.40 13.04 6.75
C ILE A 64 -6.82 12.70 8.20
N LYS A 65 -7.94 11.99 8.37
CA LYS A 65 -8.46 11.64 9.69
C LYS A 65 -7.96 10.27 10.14
N VAL A 66 -7.90 9.32 9.22
CA VAL A 66 -7.52 7.93 9.47
C VAL A 66 -6.54 7.53 8.37
N ALA A 67 -5.25 7.78 8.60
CA ALA A 67 -4.22 7.32 7.69
C ALA A 67 -4.21 5.79 7.64
N SER A 68 -3.82 5.25 6.48
CA SER A 68 -3.68 3.82 6.26
C SER A 68 -2.25 3.50 5.90
N VAL A 69 -1.68 2.55 6.65
CA VAL A 69 -0.35 2.00 6.42
C VAL A 69 -0.52 0.54 6.02
N ALA A 70 0.22 0.12 5.02
CA ALA A 70 0.27 -1.26 4.55
C ALA A 70 1.72 -1.68 4.31
N LYS A 71 1.96 -2.99 4.25
CA LYS A 71 3.22 -3.54 3.76
C LYS A 71 3.46 -3.09 2.32
N PHE A 72 4.70 -2.78 1.97
CA PHE A 72 5.04 -2.39 0.61
C PHE A 72 4.77 -3.52 -0.39
N ASP A 73 4.23 -3.13 -1.54
CA ASP A 73 3.91 -3.98 -2.68
C ASP A 73 4.10 -3.12 -3.93
N ALA A 74 5.03 -3.50 -4.79
CA ALA A 74 5.37 -2.70 -5.97
C ALA A 74 4.18 -2.59 -6.96
N GLN A 75 3.37 -3.64 -7.10
CA GLN A 75 2.23 -3.63 -8.03
C GLN A 75 1.12 -2.70 -7.53
N GLU A 76 0.93 -2.62 -6.21
CA GLU A 76 -0.14 -1.83 -5.63
C GLU A 76 0.26 -0.40 -5.29
N HIS A 77 1.53 -0.17 -4.92
CA HIS A 77 1.96 1.07 -4.26
C HIS A 77 2.85 1.98 -5.11
N GLU A 78 3.46 1.50 -6.21
CA GLU A 78 4.18 2.33 -7.18
C GLU A 78 3.24 3.02 -8.19
N LYS A 79 2.11 3.54 -7.69
CA LYS A 79 1.11 4.22 -8.51
C LYS A 79 1.43 5.71 -8.60
N MET A 80 1.40 6.22 -9.82
CA MET A 80 1.53 7.65 -10.11
C MET A 80 0.18 8.28 -10.43
N PHE A 81 0.02 9.57 -10.14
CA PHE A 81 -1.10 10.38 -10.59
C PHE A 81 -0.61 11.63 -11.31
N TRP A 82 -1.37 12.05 -12.31
CA TRP A 82 -1.09 13.28 -13.06
C TRP A 82 -1.79 14.48 -12.41
N CYS A 83 -1.03 15.49 -12.01
CA CYS A 83 -1.58 16.76 -11.54
C CYS A 83 -1.63 17.76 -12.70
N HIS A 84 -2.81 18.09 -13.24
CA HIS A 84 -2.90 19.13 -14.29
C HIS A 84 -2.67 20.57 -13.79
N CYS A 85 -2.53 20.80 -12.48
CA CYS A 85 -2.27 22.15 -11.94
C CYS A 85 -0.78 22.43 -12.09
N CYS A 86 0.03 21.46 -11.69
CA CYS A 86 1.49 21.48 -11.81
C CYS A 86 1.98 21.01 -13.18
N GLU A 87 1.16 20.27 -13.92
CA GLU A 87 1.54 19.59 -15.17
C GLU A 87 2.69 18.59 -14.95
N GLU A 88 2.62 17.85 -13.83
CA GLU A 88 3.63 16.88 -13.43
C GLU A 88 3.00 15.56 -12.98
N GLU A 89 3.78 14.49 -13.10
CA GLU A 89 3.45 13.17 -12.59
C GLU A 89 4.02 13.00 -11.18
N VAL A 90 3.16 12.64 -10.24
CA VAL A 90 3.45 12.61 -8.80
C VAL A 90 3.13 11.23 -8.26
N ARG A 91 3.93 10.74 -7.31
CA ARG A 91 3.64 9.50 -6.60
C ARG A 91 2.34 9.61 -5.81
N THR A 92 1.54 8.56 -5.84
CA THR A 92 0.28 8.51 -5.09
C THR A 92 0.56 8.21 -3.61
N HIS A 93 1.37 7.20 -3.36
CA HIS A 93 1.69 6.69 -2.03
C HIS A 93 3.12 7.07 -1.63
N THR A 94 3.40 7.17 -0.33
CA THR A 94 4.76 7.33 0.21
C THR A 94 5.23 5.99 0.73
N SER A 95 6.40 5.50 0.31
CA SER A 95 6.96 4.22 0.77
C SER A 95 8.45 4.34 1.07
N ASP A 96 8.91 3.56 2.05
CA ASP A 96 10.31 3.39 2.45
C ASP A 96 10.90 2.03 2.00
N GLY A 97 10.15 1.26 1.19
CA GLY A 97 10.54 -0.06 0.69
C GLY A 97 10.08 -1.25 1.56
N GLY A 98 9.72 -1.03 2.83
CA GLY A 98 9.14 -2.06 3.70
C GLY A 98 7.65 -1.82 3.96
N ILE A 99 7.27 -0.56 4.15
CA ILE A 99 5.91 -0.10 4.42
C ILE A 99 5.52 1.02 3.47
N THR A 100 4.22 1.27 3.39
CA THR A 100 3.62 2.28 2.54
C THR A 100 2.53 3.02 3.28
N VAL A 101 2.61 4.35 3.29
CA VAL A 101 1.53 5.24 3.70
C VAL A 101 0.66 5.55 2.49
N LEU A 102 -0.59 5.09 2.52
CA LEU A 102 -1.50 5.27 1.38
C LEU A 102 -1.87 6.74 1.18
N TYR A 103 -1.84 7.20 -0.08
CA TYR A 103 -2.08 8.60 -0.46
C TYR A 103 -1.12 9.62 0.17
N GLY A 104 0.01 9.18 0.75
CA GLY A 104 0.92 10.09 1.45
C GLY A 104 1.53 11.16 0.54
N SER A 105 2.16 10.73 -0.55
CA SER A 105 2.78 11.64 -1.52
C SER A 105 1.74 12.52 -2.22
N PHE A 106 0.52 12.01 -2.42
CA PHE A 106 -0.60 12.82 -2.90
C PHE A 106 -0.91 13.98 -1.94
N LEU A 107 -1.10 13.70 -0.65
CA LEU A 107 -1.44 14.73 0.34
C LEU A 107 -0.30 15.72 0.58
N GLU A 108 0.94 15.24 0.58
CA GLU A 108 2.15 16.07 0.65
C GLU A 108 2.23 17.05 -0.53
N HIS A 109 2.00 16.55 -1.76
CA HIS A 109 1.94 17.38 -2.95
C HIS A 109 0.84 18.44 -2.86
N MET A 110 -0.36 18.07 -2.41
CA MET A 110 -1.51 18.98 -2.26
C MET A 110 -1.28 20.09 -1.20
N PHE A 111 -0.42 19.83 -0.22
CA PHE A 111 0.00 20.82 0.78
C PHE A 111 1.17 21.69 0.30
N SER A 112 1.94 21.25 -0.70
CA SER A 112 3.18 21.91 -1.11
C SER A 112 2.96 23.36 -1.57
N PRO A 113 3.90 24.28 -1.25
CA PRO A 113 3.80 25.67 -1.69
C PRO A 113 3.90 25.82 -3.21
N ALA A 114 4.60 24.89 -3.88
CA ALA A 114 4.69 24.82 -5.33
C ALA A 114 3.30 24.55 -5.94
N HIS A 115 2.62 23.50 -5.47
CA HIS A 115 1.25 23.18 -5.91
C HIS A 115 0.27 24.32 -5.62
N ARG A 116 0.33 24.93 -4.44
CA ARG A 116 -0.53 26.08 -4.12
C ARG A 116 -0.40 27.23 -5.13
N LYS A 117 0.85 27.55 -5.56
CA LYS A 117 1.09 28.55 -6.61
C LYS A 117 0.53 28.08 -7.96
N ALA A 118 0.71 26.80 -8.29
CA ALA A 118 0.22 26.20 -9.52
C ALA A 118 -1.31 26.20 -9.60
N VAL A 119 -2.02 25.80 -8.54
CA VAL A 119 -3.49 25.88 -8.41
C VAL A 119 -3.97 27.31 -8.62
N ASN A 120 -3.36 28.29 -7.95
CA ASN A 120 -3.74 29.71 -8.11
C ASN A 120 -3.59 30.18 -9.56
N LYS A 121 -2.46 29.85 -10.20
CA LYS A 121 -2.20 30.16 -11.62
C LYS A 121 -3.19 29.45 -12.53
N PHE A 122 -3.47 28.18 -12.29
CA PHE A 122 -4.39 27.37 -13.08
C PHE A 122 -5.81 27.94 -13.00
N TRP A 123 -6.31 28.25 -11.80
CA TRP A 123 -7.64 28.83 -11.59
C TRP A 123 -7.80 30.16 -12.30
N TRP A 124 -6.82 31.04 -12.20
CA TRP A 124 -6.83 32.31 -12.93
C TRP A 124 -6.76 32.10 -14.44
N THR A 125 -5.96 31.12 -14.87
CA THR A 125 -5.70 30.90 -16.29
C THR A 125 -6.91 30.35 -17.03
N GLN A 126 -7.57 29.37 -16.42
CA GLN A 126 -8.71 28.63 -16.98
C GLN A 126 -10.07 29.17 -16.52
N GLN A 127 -10.10 30.19 -15.65
CA GLN A 127 -11.34 30.73 -15.04
C GLN A 127 -12.22 29.61 -14.47
N ALA A 128 -11.59 28.72 -13.70
CA ALA A 128 -12.27 27.63 -13.02
C ALA A 128 -13.19 28.16 -11.91
N ASP A 129 -14.21 27.36 -11.55
CA ASP A 129 -15.14 27.70 -10.48
C ASP A 129 -14.40 27.88 -9.14
N VAL A 130 -14.51 29.07 -8.55
CA VAL A 130 -13.87 29.44 -7.29
C VAL A 130 -14.33 28.55 -6.14
N LYS A 131 -15.56 28.03 -6.19
CA LYS A 131 -16.13 27.14 -5.15
C LYS A 131 -15.42 25.80 -5.05
N LEU A 132 -14.83 25.32 -6.16
CA LEU A 132 -14.12 24.05 -6.20
C LEU A 132 -12.66 24.18 -5.75
N LYS A 133 -12.09 25.38 -5.86
CA LYS A 133 -10.69 25.68 -5.50
C LYS A 133 -10.21 25.13 -4.15
N PRO A 134 -10.95 25.29 -3.02
CA PRO A 134 -10.49 24.78 -1.73
C PRO A 134 -10.38 23.25 -1.67
N GLN A 135 -11.05 22.51 -2.56
CA GLN A 135 -10.93 21.04 -2.59
C GLN A 135 -9.58 20.58 -3.13
N PHE A 136 -8.90 21.45 -3.89
CA PHE A 136 -7.61 21.16 -4.52
C PHE A 136 -6.40 21.67 -3.72
N MET A 137 -6.63 22.15 -2.50
CA MET A 137 -5.59 22.61 -1.58
C MET A 137 -5.84 21.98 -0.21
N LEU A 138 -4.75 21.74 0.51
CA LEU A 138 -4.80 21.28 1.89
C LEU A 138 -4.52 22.46 2.83
N SER A 139 -5.32 22.62 3.90
CA SER A 139 -5.00 23.63 4.93
C SER A 139 -3.86 23.15 5.83
N PRO A 140 -3.12 24.05 6.51
CA PRO A 140 -2.13 23.67 7.51
C PRO A 140 -2.71 22.80 8.63
N GLU A 141 -3.92 23.12 9.09
CA GLU A 141 -4.62 22.36 10.14
C GLU A 141 -5.04 20.95 9.66
N GLU A 142 -5.41 20.81 8.39
CA GLU A 142 -5.65 19.49 7.78
C GLU A 142 -4.34 18.70 7.67
N TYR A 143 -3.24 19.35 7.31
CA TYR A 143 -1.95 18.67 7.19
C TYR A 143 -1.39 18.20 8.53
N GLU A 144 -1.50 19.00 9.59
CA GLU A 144 -1.06 18.59 10.93
C GLU A 144 -1.91 17.42 11.46
N ARG A 145 -3.23 17.45 11.24
CA ARG A 145 -4.10 16.30 11.57
C ARG A 145 -3.70 15.05 10.80
N TYR A 146 -3.38 15.20 9.51
CA TYR A 146 -2.88 14.10 8.70
C TYR A 146 -1.59 13.52 9.30
N LYS A 147 -0.58 14.34 9.62
CA LYS A 147 0.66 13.87 10.27
C LYS A 147 0.38 13.10 11.57
N SER A 148 -0.47 13.64 12.44
CA SER A 148 -0.85 12.94 13.68
C SER A 148 -1.54 11.60 13.40
N SER A 149 -2.38 11.53 12.36
CA SER A 149 -3.04 10.29 11.97
C SER A 149 -2.05 9.26 11.40
N VAL A 150 -1.02 9.71 10.67
CA VAL A 150 0.05 8.84 10.15
C VAL A 150 0.87 8.25 11.28
N ILE A 151 1.28 9.06 12.26
CA ILE A 151 2.03 8.59 13.43
C ILE A 151 1.24 7.48 14.14
N LYS A 152 -0.04 7.72 14.44
CA LYS A 152 -0.92 6.71 15.07
C LYS A 152 -1.08 5.45 14.22
N ALA A 153 -1.19 5.60 12.90
CA ALA A 153 -1.34 4.46 12.00
C ALA A 153 -0.06 3.61 11.93
N LEU A 154 1.12 4.25 12.00
CA LEU A 154 2.42 3.57 12.07
C LEU A 154 2.57 2.82 13.40
N GLU A 155 2.29 3.48 14.53
CA GLU A 155 2.34 2.86 15.87
C GLU A 155 1.43 1.61 15.93
N ASN A 156 0.20 1.72 15.45
CA ASN A 156 -0.75 0.59 15.40
C ASN A 156 -0.36 -0.49 14.39
N TYR A 157 0.38 -0.15 13.33
CA TYR A 157 0.92 -1.15 12.40
C TYR A 157 2.05 -1.94 13.07
N GLU A 158 2.99 -1.26 13.72
CA GLU A 158 4.10 -1.87 14.46
C GLU A 158 3.60 -2.79 15.58
N GLU A 159 2.62 -2.34 16.38
CA GLU A 159 2.03 -3.16 17.45
C GLU A 159 1.39 -4.46 16.90
N LYS A 160 0.73 -4.39 15.74
CA LYS A 160 0.15 -5.57 15.09
C LYS A 160 1.20 -6.53 14.57
N GLU A 161 2.26 -6.01 13.96
CA GLU A 161 3.38 -6.85 13.50
C GLU A 161 4.07 -7.54 14.69
N ASP A 162 4.26 -6.83 15.82
CA ASP A 162 4.83 -7.40 17.03
C ASP A 162 3.97 -8.53 17.62
N VAL A 163 2.66 -8.35 17.65
CA VAL A 163 1.71 -9.40 18.08
C VAL A 163 1.81 -10.60 17.15
N TYR A 164 1.79 -10.36 15.82
CA TYR A 164 1.89 -11.42 14.83
C TYR A 164 3.21 -12.21 14.94
N ILE A 165 4.34 -11.53 15.14
CA ILE A 165 5.64 -12.18 15.34
C ILE A 165 5.62 -13.07 16.58
N LYS A 166 5.03 -12.61 17.69
CA LYS A 166 4.91 -13.40 18.92
C LYS A 166 4.04 -14.64 18.73
N GLU A 167 2.93 -14.52 18.01
CA GLU A 167 2.03 -15.63 17.68
C GLU A 167 2.73 -16.68 16.82
N VAL A 168 3.41 -16.24 15.75
CA VAL A 168 4.18 -17.14 14.87
C VAL A 168 5.29 -17.84 15.65
N ALA A 169 6.01 -17.12 16.52
CA ALA A 169 7.04 -17.72 17.35
C ALA A 169 6.48 -18.75 18.35
N ALA A 170 5.26 -18.53 18.88
CA ALA A 170 4.60 -19.49 19.75
C ALA A 170 4.22 -20.78 18.99
N GLN A 171 3.68 -20.64 17.78
CA GLN A 171 3.36 -21.78 16.91
C GLN A 171 4.62 -22.59 16.55
N ILE A 172 5.74 -21.93 16.24
CA ILE A 172 7.00 -22.61 15.96
C ILE A 172 7.44 -23.44 17.18
N ARG A 173 7.42 -22.86 18.39
CA ARG A 173 7.79 -23.58 19.62
C ARG A 173 6.87 -24.77 19.90
N GLU A 174 5.57 -24.64 19.68
CA GLU A 174 4.61 -25.73 19.86
C GLU A 174 4.90 -26.87 18.88
N VAL A 175 5.09 -26.56 17.60
CA VAL A 175 5.44 -27.56 16.57
C VAL A 175 6.77 -28.24 16.88
N GLU A 176 7.77 -27.50 17.34
CA GLU A 176 9.06 -28.05 17.75
C GLU A 176 8.92 -28.97 18.97
N GLN A 177 8.12 -28.57 19.96
CA GLN A 177 7.86 -29.41 21.13
C GLN A 177 7.17 -30.72 20.73
N SER A 178 6.11 -30.67 19.91
CA SER A 178 5.44 -31.88 19.42
C SER A 178 6.39 -32.79 18.63
N ARG A 179 7.31 -32.22 17.84
CA ARG A 179 8.33 -33.01 17.11
C ARG A 179 9.28 -33.72 18.07
N LEU A 180 9.73 -33.04 19.12
CA LEU A 180 10.61 -33.63 20.13
C LEU A 180 9.92 -34.76 20.90
N GLU A 181 8.65 -34.58 21.28
CA GLU A 181 7.86 -35.62 21.95
C GLU A 181 7.70 -36.87 21.09
N ILE A 182 7.43 -36.70 19.79
CA ILE A 182 7.38 -37.83 18.84
C ILE A 182 8.74 -38.54 18.77
N LEU A 183 9.83 -37.80 18.57
CA LEU A 183 11.18 -38.37 18.48
C LEU A 183 11.56 -39.13 19.76
N GLN A 184 11.20 -38.59 20.93
CA GLN A 184 11.45 -39.25 22.21
C GLN A 184 10.67 -40.57 22.31
N SER A 185 9.39 -40.59 21.96
CA SER A 185 8.59 -41.82 21.97
C SER A 185 9.14 -42.91 21.04
N VAL A 186 9.65 -42.53 19.86
CA VAL A 186 10.32 -43.46 18.93
C VAL A 186 11.59 -44.00 19.55
N LEU A 187 12.44 -43.14 20.13
CA LEU A 187 13.69 -43.57 20.74
C LEU A 187 13.47 -44.51 21.93
N GLU A 188 12.49 -44.22 22.78
CA GLU A 188 12.10 -45.08 23.90
C GLU A 188 11.59 -46.44 23.42
N SER A 189 10.78 -46.47 22.35
CA SER A 189 10.30 -47.74 21.76
C SER A 189 11.43 -48.59 21.17
N VAL A 190 12.42 -47.95 20.55
CA VAL A 190 13.60 -48.63 19.98
C VAL A 190 14.49 -49.17 21.11
N SER A 191 14.71 -48.39 22.18
CA SER A 191 15.49 -48.82 23.34
C SER A 191 14.87 -50.05 24.01
N HIS A 192 13.55 -50.06 24.23
CA HIS A 192 12.85 -51.22 24.77
C HIS A 192 13.01 -52.48 23.90
N HIS A 193 13.00 -52.32 22.57
CA HIS A 193 13.17 -53.43 21.64
C HIS A 193 14.57 -54.07 21.73
N TYR A 194 15.62 -53.28 21.97
CA TYR A 194 16.98 -53.78 22.12
C TYR A 194 17.20 -54.48 23.47
N GLU A 195 16.59 -53.98 24.56
CA GLU A 195 16.68 -54.62 25.88
C GLU A 195 15.96 -55.98 25.92
N ASP A 196 14.83 -56.11 25.22
CA ASP A 196 14.08 -57.37 25.11
C ASP A 196 14.83 -58.41 24.24
N GLU A 197 15.50 -57.99 23.16
CA GLU A 197 16.35 -58.87 22.35
C GLU A 197 17.64 -59.32 23.07
N GLU A 198 18.27 -58.45 23.84
CA GLU A 198 19.48 -58.79 24.60
C GLU A 198 19.18 -59.78 25.75
N SER A 199 18.02 -59.64 26.41
CA SER A 199 17.50 -60.56 27.42
C SER A 199 17.15 -61.96 26.84
N ALA A 200 16.61 -62.00 25.61
CA ALA A 200 16.34 -63.25 24.89
C ALA A 200 17.62 -63.98 24.43
N VAL A 201 18.68 -63.23 24.09
CA VAL A 201 19.99 -63.79 23.72
C VAL A 201 20.73 -64.38 24.93
N TRP A 202 20.58 -63.82 26.13
CA TRP A 202 21.21 -64.34 27.35
C TRP A 202 20.46 -65.54 27.95
N SER A 203 19.15 -65.67 27.70
CA SER A 203 18.35 -66.80 28.19
C SER A 203 18.47 -68.08 27.36
N ASN A 204 18.97 -68.00 26.12
CA ASN A 204 19.13 -69.16 25.21
C ASN A 204 20.53 -69.80 25.22
N LYS A 205 21.41 -69.46 26.16
CA LYS A 205 22.66 -70.21 26.36
C LYS A 205 22.36 -71.49 27.13
N GLU A 206 22.13 -72.58 26.41
CA GLU A 206 22.11 -73.93 27.00
C GLU A 206 23.43 -74.17 27.76
N PRO A 207 23.38 -74.72 29.00
CA PRO A 207 24.59 -75.01 29.74
C PRO A 207 25.37 -76.12 29.02
N VAL A 208 26.59 -75.80 28.60
CA VAL A 208 27.56 -76.78 28.09
C VAL A 208 27.85 -77.77 29.22
N GLN A 209 27.30 -78.98 29.11
CA GLN A 209 27.59 -80.07 30.03
C GLN A 209 29.03 -80.53 29.83
N TYR A 210 29.93 -80.11 30.71
CA TYR A 210 31.24 -80.73 30.82
C TYR A 210 31.09 -82.07 31.54
N SER A 211 31.22 -83.16 30.78
CA SER A 211 31.39 -84.52 31.32
C SER A 211 32.79 -84.65 31.90
N ASN A 212 32.91 -84.73 33.22
CA ASN A 212 34.17 -85.12 33.86
C ASN A 212 34.37 -86.63 33.69
N CYS A 213 35.35 -87.03 32.87
CA CYS A 213 35.91 -88.38 32.91
C CYS A 213 36.97 -88.46 34.01
N VAL A 214 36.89 -89.59 34.73
CA VAL A 214 37.66 -90.03 35.90
C VAL A 214 39.13 -90.27 35.59
#